data_AF-A0A0F7RXS8-F1
#
_entry.id   AF-A0A0F7RXS8-F1
#
_cell.length_a   1.000
_cell.length_b   1.000
_cell.length_c   1.000
_cell.angle_alpha   90.00
_cell.angle_beta   90.00
_cell.angle_gamma   90.00
#
_symmetry.space_group_name_H-M   'P 1'
#
loop_
_entity.id
_entity.type
_entity.pdbx_description
1 polymer ?
#
loop_
_entity_poly.entity_id
_entity_poly.type
_entity_poly.pdbx_seq_one_letter_code
_entity_poly.pdbx_strand_id
1 'polypeptide(L)'
;MTFPRALLLSALLGSAALAAPISSTCQPALKQWGQITYDGVALSLGEDGDFMVGGPNPINFAVATCETQYIGKYTQQSKGYLVDATDATRCLTASNLDQANATFSFQDCRYNGAGDIWSSQSFAYYWDNDGANNDANGYFNGENYNAVNSSQPPIYSFKTQYDKLSFDGTRGKLLVDYTPNLTSLPAASISIPEGNLPVTAPAQGDAPALNCESYQVGQLNFNNQTSSSNQYDGPLNSKWEADASTSDEFIFEQCDYSPSGIKAEGDIVYGRLRPSTELQDSTFSCYAFQGTGLGDWIMGLQLQTCAYSTADAQDTAKEGIDVIKLNKSDNTVEWVTFTNGTQTGVYSAYTQLDYDREYGVTQHVWDDLGTGHIKLSPDNQNLTKYPPGKVTFLADP
;
A
#
# COMPACT_ATOMS: atom_id res chain seq x y z
N MET A 1 -32.78 -64.45 -48.10
CA MET A 1 -32.44 -64.63 -46.69
C MET A 1 -31.40 -63.60 -46.34
N THR A 2 -31.82 -62.62 -45.55
CA THR A 2 -31.13 -61.36 -45.32
C THR A 2 -31.10 -61.13 -43.83
N PHE A 3 -29.89 -60.88 -43.30
CA PHE A 3 -29.53 -60.41 -41.96
C PHE A 3 -29.58 -61.42 -40.79
N PRO A 4 -28.67 -61.30 -39.79
CA PRO A 4 -27.95 -60.08 -39.44
C PRO A 4 -26.42 -60.18 -39.37
N ARG A 5 -25.76 -59.33 -40.17
CA ARG A 5 -24.39 -58.82 -40.00
C ARG A 5 -24.26 -57.86 -38.78
N ALA A 6 -25.18 -57.90 -37.82
CA ALA A 6 -25.23 -56.98 -36.68
C ALA A 6 -24.47 -57.50 -35.43
N LEU A 7 -24.03 -58.76 -35.42
CA LEU A 7 -23.37 -59.38 -34.26
C LEU A 7 -21.84 -59.19 -34.23
N LEU A 8 -21.23 -58.71 -35.31
CA LEU A 8 -19.78 -58.40 -35.33
C LEU A 8 -19.48 -56.92 -35.06
N LEU A 9 -20.48 -56.04 -35.13
CA LEU A 9 -20.32 -54.63 -34.77
C LEU A 9 -20.55 -54.37 -33.26
N SER A 10 -21.21 -55.27 -32.56
CA SER A 10 -21.47 -55.17 -31.11
C SER A 10 -20.30 -55.65 -30.25
N ALA A 11 -19.35 -56.41 -30.81
CA ALA A 11 -18.14 -56.86 -30.12
C ALA A 11 -16.97 -55.86 -30.19
N LEU A 12 -16.99 -54.91 -31.13
CA LEU A 12 -16.01 -53.80 -31.19
C LEU A 12 -16.45 -52.54 -30.42
N LEU A 13 -17.73 -52.46 -30.03
CA LEU A 13 -18.24 -51.39 -29.18
C LEU A 13 -18.22 -51.77 -27.67
N GLY A 14 -17.86 -53.01 -27.34
CA GLY A 14 -17.91 -53.54 -25.97
C GLY A 14 -16.65 -53.35 -25.13
N SER A 15 -15.55 -52.81 -25.69
CA SER A 15 -14.29 -52.61 -24.97
C SER A 15 -13.89 -51.13 -24.83
N ALA A 16 -14.76 -50.20 -25.22
CA ALA A 16 -14.54 -48.75 -25.05
C ALA A 16 -15.24 -48.17 -23.81
N ALA A 17 -15.71 -49.04 -22.90
CA ALA A 17 -16.39 -48.65 -21.66
C ALA A 17 -15.67 -49.27 -20.45
N LEU A 18 -14.37 -49.01 -20.31
CA LEU A 18 -13.59 -49.21 -19.07
C LEU A 18 -12.25 -48.48 -19.18
N ALA A 19 -12.36 -47.16 -19.34
CA ALA A 19 -11.39 -46.10 -19.04
C ALA A 19 -11.80 -44.91 -19.93
N ALA A 20 -12.72 -44.07 -19.45
CA ALA A 20 -12.72 -42.70 -19.94
C ALA A 20 -11.28 -42.19 -19.72
N PRO A 21 -10.62 -41.57 -20.71
CA PRO A 21 -9.29 -41.04 -20.49
C PRO A 21 -9.46 -39.99 -19.39
N ILE A 22 -8.87 -40.23 -18.22
CA ILE A 22 -8.73 -39.17 -17.22
C ILE A 22 -7.70 -38.24 -17.83
N SER A 23 -8.14 -37.32 -18.70
CA SER A 23 -7.26 -36.33 -19.30
C SER A 23 -6.90 -35.32 -18.21
N SER A 24 -5.89 -35.60 -17.40
CA SER A 24 -5.17 -34.52 -16.73
C SER A 24 -4.14 -33.96 -17.72
N THR A 25 -4.66 -33.28 -18.72
CA THR A 25 -3.91 -32.40 -19.61
C THR A 25 -3.52 -31.18 -18.79
N CYS A 26 -2.25 -30.79 -18.76
CA CYS A 26 -1.80 -29.64 -17.97
C CYS A 26 -2.29 -28.32 -18.59
N GLN A 27 -3.58 -28.07 -18.39
CA GLN A 27 -4.36 -26.99 -18.99
C GLN A 27 -4.78 -26.01 -17.91
N PRO A 28 -4.77 -24.70 -18.19
CA PRO A 28 -5.25 -23.71 -17.23
C PRO A 28 -6.75 -23.86 -17.01
N ALA A 29 -7.15 -23.95 -15.74
CA ALA A 29 -8.56 -23.97 -15.35
C ALA A 29 -9.17 -22.55 -15.41
N LEU A 30 -9.31 -21.96 -16.61
CA LEU A 30 -9.73 -20.56 -16.81
C LEU A 30 -11.14 -20.20 -16.29
N LYS A 31 -11.91 -21.17 -15.81
CA LYS A 31 -13.20 -20.94 -15.14
C LYS A 31 -13.08 -20.90 -13.62
N GLN A 32 -11.86 -21.05 -13.10
CA GLN A 32 -11.49 -21.06 -11.69
C GLN A 32 -10.21 -20.23 -11.56
N TRP A 33 -10.38 -18.96 -11.21
CA TRP A 33 -9.28 -18.01 -11.05
C TRP A 33 -9.48 -17.18 -9.80
N GLY A 34 -8.37 -16.65 -9.29
CA GLY A 34 -8.37 -15.80 -8.11
C GLY A 34 -7.03 -15.10 -7.93
N GLN A 35 -6.96 -14.26 -6.90
CA GLN A 35 -5.72 -13.59 -6.54
C GLN A 35 -4.82 -14.57 -5.79
N ILE A 36 -3.57 -14.65 -6.22
CA ILE A 36 -2.53 -15.30 -5.44
C ILE A 36 -2.01 -14.29 -4.43
N THR A 37 -1.83 -14.70 -3.19
CA THR A 37 -1.31 -13.82 -2.13
C THR A 37 0.03 -14.33 -1.61
N TYR A 38 0.86 -13.44 -1.08
CA TYR A 38 2.03 -13.77 -0.27
C TYR A 38 1.85 -13.11 1.10
N ASP A 39 1.89 -13.89 2.17
CA ASP A 39 1.51 -13.46 3.53
C ASP A 39 0.16 -12.70 3.58
N GLY A 40 -0.83 -13.14 2.80
CA GLY A 40 -2.15 -12.52 2.72
C GLY A 40 -2.24 -11.25 1.86
N VAL A 41 -1.15 -10.81 1.21
CA VAL A 41 -1.13 -9.64 0.31
C VAL A 41 -1.13 -10.10 -1.15
N ALA A 42 -2.08 -9.63 -1.96
CA ALA A 42 -2.25 -10.06 -3.36
C ALA A 42 -1.09 -9.64 -4.27
N LEU A 43 -0.73 -10.47 -5.25
CA LEU A 43 0.29 -10.14 -6.25
C LEU A 43 -0.26 -9.15 -7.30
N SER A 44 0.55 -8.15 -7.68
CA SER A 44 0.28 -7.24 -8.78
C SER A 44 1.43 -7.24 -9.80
N LEU A 45 1.20 -6.66 -10.97
CA LEU A 45 2.24 -6.45 -11.99
C LEU A 45 2.82 -5.04 -11.86
N GLY A 46 4.13 -4.93 -11.67
CA GLY A 46 4.88 -3.68 -11.68
C GLY A 46 5.05 -3.09 -13.08
N GLU A 47 5.44 -1.82 -13.15
CA GLU A 47 5.64 -1.10 -14.42
C GLU A 47 6.72 -1.73 -15.31
N ASP A 48 7.71 -2.38 -14.70
CA ASP A 48 8.77 -3.10 -15.39
C ASP A 48 8.38 -4.53 -15.80
N GLY A 49 7.15 -4.95 -15.50
CA GLY A 49 6.61 -6.27 -15.81
C GLY A 49 6.99 -7.36 -14.81
N ASP A 50 7.70 -7.02 -13.73
CA ASP A 50 7.94 -7.93 -12.61
C ASP A 50 6.76 -7.94 -11.65
N PHE A 51 6.52 -9.07 -11.00
CA PHE A 51 5.49 -9.21 -9.98
C PHE A 51 5.90 -8.58 -8.68
N MET A 52 4.98 -7.81 -8.12
CA MET A 52 5.09 -7.18 -6.81
C MET A 52 4.14 -7.85 -5.83
N VAL A 53 4.52 -7.92 -4.57
CA VAL A 53 3.60 -8.35 -3.50
C VAL A 53 2.83 -7.13 -3.05
N GLY A 54 1.54 -7.03 -3.33
CA GLY A 54 0.73 -5.81 -3.15
C GLY A 54 0.74 -4.93 -4.40
N GLY A 55 0.17 -3.73 -4.34
CA GLY A 55 0.08 -2.79 -5.47
C GLY A 55 -1.33 -2.59 -6.04
N PRO A 56 -1.52 -1.57 -6.90
CA PRO A 56 -2.83 -1.03 -7.23
C PRO A 56 -3.69 -1.92 -8.12
N ASN A 57 -3.06 -2.83 -8.88
CA ASN A 57 -3.76 -3.70 -9.83
C ASN A 57 -3.43 -5.17 -9.58
N PRO A 58 -4.10 -5.81 -8.59
CA PRO A 58 -3.94 -7.23 -8.35
C PRO A 58 -4.24 -8.05 -9.62
N ILE A 59 -3.40 -9.05 -9.88
CA ILE A 59 -3.57 -9.95 -11.02
C ILE A 59 -4.32 -11.20 -10.59
N ASN A 60 -5.23 -11.65 -11.45
CA ASN A 60 -5.91 -12.92 -11.28
C ASN A 60 -5.14 -14.02 -11.99
N PHE A 61 -4.98 -15.15 -11.31
CA PHE A 61 -4.31 -16.32 -11.84
C PHE A 61 -5.28 -17.47 -12.01
N ALA A 62 -5.10 -18.23 -13.08
CA ALA A 62 -5.65 -19.56 -13.24
C ALA A 62 -4.54 -20.59 -12.98
N VAL A 63 -4.90 -21.72 -12.38
CA VAL A 63 -3.96 -22.80 -12.09
C VAL A 63 -4.08 -23.87 -13.17
N ALA A 64 -2.94 -24.30 -13.72
CA ALA A 64 -2.85 -25.46 -14.59
C ALA A 64 -2.24 -26.63 -13.81
N THR A 65 -3.08 -27.45 -13.18
CA THR A 65 -2.63 -28.63 -12.43
C THR A 65 -2.23 -29.74 -13.40
N CYS A 66 -0.95 -30.12 -13.41
CA CYS A 66 -0.43 -31.20 -14.24
C CYS A 66 -0.50 -32.57 -13.56
N GLU A 67 -0.24 -32.61 -12.25
CA GLU A 67 -0.16 -33.85 -11.47
C GLU A 67 -0.69 -33.60 -10.05
N THR A 68 -1.42 -34.58 -9.51
CA THR A 68 -1.88 -34.58 -8.12
C THR A 68 -1.63 -35.94 -7.49
N GLN A 69 -0.96 -35.94 -6.35
CA GLN A 69 -0.75 -37.09 -5.49
C GLN A 69 -1.54 -36.90 -4.18
N TYR A 70 -2.20 -37.97 -3.75
CA TYR A 70 -2.94 -37.98 -2.48
C TYR A 70 -2.06 -38.56 -1.37
N ILE A 71 -1.85 -37.80 -0.30
CA ILE A 71 -1.05 -38.20 0.87
C ILE A 71 -2.01 -38.34 2.05
N GLY A 72 -2.48 -39.56 2.30
CA GLY A 72 -3.50 -39.78 3.32
C GLY A 72 -4.90 -39.35 2.87
N LYS A 73 -5.79 -39.05 3.83
CA LYS A 73 -7.23 -38.83 3.55
C LYS A 73 -7.57 -37.37 3.20
N TYR A 74 -6.82 -36.42 3.74
CA TYR A 74 -7.14 -34.99 3.67
C TYR A 74 -6.05 -34.15 3.00
N THR A 75 -4.86 -34.70 2.77
CA THR A 75 -3.76 -33.95 2.18
C THR A 75 -3.59 -34.31 0.72
N GLN A 76 -3.61 -33.30 -0.15
CA GLN A 76 -3.28 -33.44 -1.56
C GLN A 76 -2.04 -32.64 -1.87
N GLN A 77 -1.16 -33.23 -2.65
CA GLN A 77 0.00 -32.56 -3.21
C GLN A 77 -0.20 -32.44 -4.71
N SER A 78 -0.14 -31.23 -5.21
CA SER A 78 -0.32 -30.93 -6.61
C SER A 78 0.89 -30.20 -7.18
N LYS A 79 1.04 -30.33 -8.49
CA LYS A 79 2.04 -29.65 -9.28
C LYS A 79 1.36 -28.99 -10.46
N GLY A 80 1.81 -27.79 -10.80
CA GLY A 80 1.25 -27.07 -11.93
C GLY A 80 2.00 -25.80 -12.30
N TYR A 81 1.34 -25.03 -13.17
CA TYR A 81 1.76 -23.70 -13.58
C TYR A 81 0.72 -22.67 -13.15
N LEU A 82 1.20 -21.46 -12.87
CA LEU A 82 0.36 -20.30 -12.58
C LEU A 82 0.30 -19.42 -13.82
N VAL A 83 -0.90 -19.18 -14.31
CA VAL A 83 -1.17 -18.57 -15.62
C VAL A 83 -2.02 -17.32 -15.42
N ASP A 84 -1.82 -16.29 -16.24
CA ASP A 84 -2.73 -15.14 -16.26
C ASP A 84 -4.17 -15.63 -16.59
N ALA A 85 -5.13 -15.30 -15.73
CA ALA A 85 -6.52 -15.70 -15.93
C ALA A 85 -7.16 -15.01 -17.15
N THR A 86 -6.63 -13.85 -17.55
CA THR A 86 -7.12 -13.05 -18.67
C THR A 86 -6.41 -13.35 -19.99
N ASP A 87 -5.18 -13.86 -19.91
CA ASP A 87 -4.39 -14.31 -21.06
C ASP A 87 -3.69 -15.64 -20.75
N ALA A 88 -4.37 -16.74 -21.09
CA ALA A 88 -3.91 -18.08 -20.84
C ALA A 88 -2.53 -18.40 -21.44
N THR A 89 -2.02 -17.59 -22.37
CA THR A 89 -0.72 -17.78 -23.02
C THR A 89 0.45 -17.28 -22.17
N ARG A 90 0.21 -16.67 -21.01
CA ARG A 90 1.25 -16.08 -20.15
C ARG A 90 1.39 -16.82 -18.83
N CYS A 91 2.59 -17.34 -18.56
CA CYS A 91 2.94 -18.15 -17.40
C CYS A 91 3.87 -17.38 -16.46
N LEU A 92 3.58 -17.45 -15.16
CA LEU A 92 4.43 -16.88 -14.11
C LEU A 92 5.78 -17.62 -14.08
N THR A 93 6.87 -16.87 -14.29
CA THR A 93 8.22 -17.44 -14.48
C THR A 93 9.24 -16.57 -13.74
N ALA A 94 10.18 -17.20 -13.04
CA ALA A 94 11.30 -16.52 -12.40
C ALA A 94 12.45 -16.29 -13.38
N SER A 95 13.10 -15.12 -13.28
CA SER A 95 14.34 -14.79 -13.99
C SER A 95 15.55 -15.46 -13.31
N ASN A 96 16.58 -15.85 -14.06
CA ASN A 96 17.90 -16.22 -13.52
C ASN A 96 17.89 -17.17 -12.29
N LEU A 97 17.30 -18.37 -12.41
CA LEU A 97 17.02 -19.34 -11.33
C LEU A 97 18.17 -19.64 -10.36
N ASP A 98 19.43 -19.58 -10.80
CA ASP A 98 20.60 -19.91 -9.98
C ASP A 98 21.21 -18.69 -9.27
N GLN A 99 20.52 -17.55 -9.28
CA GLN A 99 20.99 -16.31 -8.66
C GLN A 99 20.08 -15.89 -7.50
N ALA A 100 20.66 -15.18 -6.53
CA ALA A 100 19.88 -14.54 -5.49
C ALA A 100 19.04 -13.39 -6.07
N ASN A 101 17.85 -13.17 -5.51
CA ASN A 101 16.91 -12.14 -5.91
C ASN A 101 16.34 -12.33 -7.34
N ALA A 102 16.09 -13.57 -7.76
CA ALA A 102 15.37 -13.84 -9.00
C ALA A 102 13.95 -13.23 -8.93
N THR A 103 13.57 -12.44 -9.93
CA THR A 103 12.26 -11.78 -9.99
C THR A 103 11.27 -12.62 -10.78
N PHE A 104 9.98 -12.53 -10.47
CA PHE A 104 8.94 -13.17 -11.28
C PHE A 104 8.38 -12.20 -12.31
N SER A 105 8.12 -12.67 -13.52
CA SER A 105 7.38 -11.94 -14.56
C SER A 105 6.52 -12.91 -15.37
N PHE A 106 5.64 -12.37 -16.21
CA PHE A 106 4.92 -13.20 -17.19
C PHE A 106 5.75 -13.43 -18.44
N GLN A 107 5.95 -14.69 -18.77
CA GLN A 107 6.59 -15.16 -20.00
C GLN A 107 5.62 -16.02 -20.81
N ASP A 108 5.86 -16.17 -22.10
CA ASP A 108 5.04 -17.04 -22.96
C ASP A 108 5.04 -18.47 -22.40
N CYS A 109 3.85 -18.99 -22.09
CA CYS A 109 3.64 -20.39 -21.81
C CYS A 109 4.08 -21.20 -23.03
N ARG A 110 4.91 -22.21 -22.79
CA ARG A 110 5.27 -23.19 -23.81
C ARG A 110 4.22 -24.30 -23.81
N TYR A 111 3.77 -24.70 -24.99
CA TYR A 111 2.80 -25.79 -25.15
C TYR A 111 3.39 -26.93 -25.95
N ASN A 112 3.04 -28.17 -25.58
CA ASN A 112 3.35 -29.35 -26.38
C ASN A 112 2.36 -29.48 -27.57
N GLY A 113 2.60 -30.45 -28.46
CA GLY A 113 1.72 -30.71 -29.61
C GLY A 113 0.32 -31.21 -29.26
N ALA A 114 0.06 -31.57 -28.00
CA ALA A 114 -1.27 -31.91 -27.47
C ALA A 114 -1.97 -30.70 -26.82
N GLY A 115 -1.29 -29.54 -26.76
CA GLY A 115 -1.81 -28.30 -26.19
C GLY A 115 -1.52 -28.13 -24.70
N ASP A 116 -0.79 -29.02 -24.03
CA ASP A 116 -0.47 -28.91 -22.60
C ASP A 116 0.68 -27.96 -22.33
N ILE A 117 0.60 -27.22 -21.21
CA ILE A 117 1.71 -26.39 -20.77
C ILE A 117 2.91 -27.29 -20.42
N TRP A 118 4.06 -26.95 -21.01
CA TRP A 118 5.36 -27.56 -20.80
C TRP A 118 6.37 -26.42 -20.58
N SER A 119 6.43 -25.88 -19.36
CA SER A 119 7.45 -24.89 -18.99
C SER A 119 8.57 -25.57 -18.22
N SER A 120 9.80 -25.03 -18.33
CA SER A 120 10.90 -25.53 -17.49
C SER A 120 10.67 -25.19 -16.02
N GLN A 121 9.83 -24.21 -15.70
CA GLN A 121 9.61 -23.77 -14.32
C GLN A 121 8.20 -24.11 -13.84
N SER A 122 8.10 -24.68 -12.64
CA SER A 122 6.83 -25.15 -12.08
C SER A 122 6.64 -24.76 -10.62
N PHE A 123 5.40 -24.87 -10.15
CA PHE A 123 5.03 -24.67 -8.75
C PHE A 123 4.53 -26.00 -8.16
N ALA A 124 4.86 -26.24 -6.91
CA ALA A 124 4.32 -27.33 -6.10
C ALA A 124 3.46 -26.72 -5.01
N TYR A 125 2.28 -27.28 -4.77
CA TYR A 125 1.35 -26.77 -3.78
C TYR A 125 0.65 -27.92 -3.07
N TYR A 126 0.32 -27.73 -1.81
CA TYR A 126 -0.40 -28.73 -1.03
C TYR A 126 -1.64 -28.16 -0.36
N TRP A 127 -2.64 -29.02 -0.22
CA TRP A 127 -3.93 -28.75 0.37
C TRP A 127 -4.06 -29.53 1.67
N ASP A 128 -4.55 -28.90 2.73
CA ASP A 128 -4.92 -29.57 3.96
C ASP A 128 -6.43 -29.43 4.20
N ASN A 129 -7.18 -30.48 3.89
CA ASN A 129 -8.65 -30.47 3.93
C ASN A 129 -9.22 -30.69 5.35
N ASP A 130 -8.44 -30.51 6.42
CA ASP A 130 -8.89 -30.72 7.81
C ASP A 130 -9.69 -29.53 8.41
N GLY A 131 -10.06 -28.56 7.57
CA GLY A 131 -11.18 -27.65 7.81
C GLY A 131 -10.81 -26.33 8.49
N ALA A 132 -10.50 -25.30 7.69
CA ALA A 132 -10.74 -23.88 7.98
C ALA A 132 -10.30 -22.96 6.82
N ASN A 133 -9.36 -23.40 5.99
CA ASN A 133 -8.77 -22.57 4.93
C ASN A 133 -8.92 -23.25 3.56
N ASN A 134 -9.48 -22.53 2.58
CA ASN A 134 -9.69 -23.01 1.22
C ASN A 134 -8.52 -22.64 0.29
N ASP A 135 -7.34 -22.37 0.83
CA ASP A 135 -6.16 -21.99 0.05
C ASP A 135 -5.06 -23.02 0.21
N ALA A 136 -4.34 -23.31 -0.89
CA ALA A 136 -3.13 -24.12 -0.87
C ALA A 136 -1.89 -23.26 -0.61
N ASN A 137 -0.98 -23.82 0.19
CA ASN A 137 0.38 -23.29 0.30
C ASN A 137 1.18 -23.72 -0.93
N GLY A 138 1.61 -22.75 -1.73
CA GLY A 138 2.42 -22.92 -2.93
C GLY A 138 3.89 -22.54 -2.74
N TYR A 139 4.75 -23.33 -3.38
CA TYR A 139 6.20 -23.19 -3.40
C TYR A 139 6.69 -23.20 -4.84
N PHE A 140 7.71 -22.39 -5.12
CA PHE A 140 8.36 -22.41 -6.41
C PHE A 140 9.33 -23.59 -6.52
N ASN A 141 9.18 -24.38 -7.58
CA ASN A 141 9.98 -25.57 -7.82
C ASN A 141 11.02 -25.39 -8.93
N GLY A 142 10.97 -24.27 -9.68
CA GLY A 142 11.81 -24.08 -10.86
C GLY A 142 11.76 -25.32 -11.76
N GLU A 143 12.94 -25.78 -12.20
CA GLU A 143 13.11 -26.98 -13.02
C GLU A 143 13.03 -28.31 -12.27
N ASN A 144 12.89 -28.27 -10.95
CA ASN A 144 12.79 -29.47 -10.14
C ASN A 144 11.37 -30.05 -10.19
N TYR A 145 11.30 -31.34 -10.50
CA TYR A 145 10.05 -32.10 -10.60
C TYR A 145 9.70 -32.88 -9.32
N ASN A 146 10.49 -32.73 -8.26
CA ASN A 146 10.25 -33.43 -6.99
C ASN A 146 9.07 -32.86 -6.21
N ALA A 147 8.47 -33.72 -5.38
CA ALA A 147 7.50 -33.34 -4.38
C ALA A 147 8.12 -32.38 -3.34
N VAL A 148 7.32 -31.41 -2.89
CA VAL A 148 7.61 -30.49 -1.78
C VAL A 148 6.81 -30.88 -0.53
N ASN A 149 7.47 -31.29 0.54
CA ASN A 149 6.86 -31.63 1.83
C ASN A 149 7.90 -31.54 2.96
N SER A 150 7.51 -31.87 4.20
CA SER A 150 8.42 -31.80 5.36
C SER A 150 9.67 -32.67 5.25
N SER A 151 9.64 -33.76 4.48
CA SER A 151 10.79 -34.65 4.22
C SER A 151 11.57 -34.31 2.95
N GLN A 152 10.98 -33.51 2.07
CA GLN A 152 11.57 -33.03 0.82
C GLN A 152 11.24 -31.54 0.67
N PRO A 153 11.93 -30.63 1.39
CA PRO A 153 11.68 -29.20 1.30
C PRO A 153 11.93 -28.65 -0.13
N PRO A 154 11.35 -27.49 -0.48
CA PRO A 154 11.63 -26.88 -1.77
C PRO A 154 13.11 -26.48 -1.84
N ILE A 155 13.67 -26.42 -3.05
CA ILE A 155 15.04 -25.95 -3.28
C ILE A 155 15.11 -24.44 -3.52
N TYR A 156 13.97 -23.75 -3.40
CA TYR A 156 13.84 -22.30 -3.58
C TYR A 156 13.05 -21.70 -2.42
N SER A 157 13.36 -20.47 -2.05
CA SER A 157 12.65 -19.72 -1.01
C SER A 157 12.15 -18.38 -1.52
N PHE A 158 10.86 -18.13 -1.35
CA PHE A 158 10.29 -16.82 -1.60
C PHE A 158 10.76 -15.81 -0.57
N LYS A 159 10.88 -14.57 -1.02
CA LYS A 159 11.00 -13.39 -0.18
C LYS A 159 10.46 -12.19 -0.93
N THR A 160 10.42 -11.07 -0.25
CA THR A 160 10.07 -9.78 -0.86
C THR A 160 11.30 -8.88 -0.89
N GLN A 161 11.30 -7.90 -1.78
CA GLN A 161 12.36 -6.91 -1.84
C GLN A 161 12.45 -6.09 -0.53
N TYR A 162 11.32 -5.90 0.13
CA TYR A 162 11.21 -5.23 1.43
C TYR A 162 10.48 -6.11 2.44
N ASP A 163 10.90 -6.08 3.71
CA ASP A 163 10.26 -6.86 4.79
C ASP A 163 8.91 -6.28 5.25
N LYS A 164 8.56 -5.08 4.76
CA LYS A 164 7.34 -4.33 5.09
C LYS A 164 6.75 -3.72 3.82
N LEU A 165 5.48 -3.33 3.89
CA LEU A 165 4.82 -2.61 2.79
C LEU A 165 5.45 -1.23 2.59
N SER A 166 5.86 -0.93 1.35
CA SER A 166 6.08 0.41 0.81
C SER A 166 4.77 1.11 0.50
N PHE A 167 4.88 2.38 0.15
CA PHE A 167 3.76 3.32 0.07
C PHE A 167 2.80 3.15 -1.10
N ASP A 168 3.24 2.46 -2.14
CA ASP A 168 2.42 1.92 -3.22
C ASP A 168 1.57 0.71 -2.75
N GLY A 169 1.63 0.36 -1.46
CA GLY A 169 1.00 -0.82 -0.90
C GLY A 169 1.67 -2.11 -1.36
N THR A 170 2.93 -2.06 -1.82
CA THR A 170 3.70 -3.24 -2.24
C THR A 170 4.75 -3.61 -1.19
N ARG A 171 5.24 -4.85 -1.11
CA ARG A 171 6.51 -5.20 -0.41
C ARG A 171 7.67 -5.19 -1.41
N GLY A 172 7.54 -4.42 -2.49
CA GLY A 172 8.35 -4.51 -3.69
C GLY A 172 8.18 -5.84 -4.42
N LYS A 173 9.19 -6.23 -5.20
CA LYS A 173 9.14 -7.42 -6.04
C LYS A 173 8.99 -8.69 -5.20
N LEU A 174 8.18 -9.63 -5.69
CA LEU A 174 8.26 -11.02 -5.28
C LEU A 174 9.59 -11.58 -5.82
N LEU A 175 10.44 -12.03 -4.91
CA LEU A 175 11.76 -12.56 -5.21
C LEU A 175 11.82 -14.03 -4.82
N VAL A 176 12.73 -14.75 -5.46
CA VAL A 176 13.08 -16.12 -5.08
C VAL A 176 14.59 -16.29 -5.04
N ASP A 177 15.06 -17.05 -4.05
CA ASP A 177 16.46 -17.45 -3.92
C ASP A 177 16.60 -18.96 -4.08
N TYR A 178 17.68 -19.42 -4.70
CA TYR A 178 18.08 -20.83 -4.71
C TYR A 178 18.66 -21.24 -3.35
N THR A 179 17.96 -22.13 -2.64
CA THR A 179 18.24 -22.57 -1.27
C THR A 179 18.19 -24.11 -1.15
N PRO A 180 19.10 -24.86 -1.81
CA PRO A 180 18.99 -26.31 -1.98
C PRO A 180 19.13 -27.15 -0.69
N ASN A 181 19.62 -26.55 0.40
CA ASN A 181 19.95 -27.26 1.65
C ASN A 181 18.91 -27.01 2.77
N LEU A 182 17.67 -26.66 2.44
CA LEU A 182 16.61 -26.52 3.44
C LEU A 182 16.33 -27.88 4.12
N THR A 183 16.18 -27.83 5.43
CA THR A 183 15.89 -29.02 6.27
C THR A 183 14.44 -29.10 6.72
N SER A 184 13.64 -28.05 6.45
CA SER A 184 12.21 -27.96 6.75
C SER A 184 11.50 -27.10 5.71
N LEU A 185 10.17 -27.19 5.66
CA LEU A 185 9.37 -26.28 4.84
C LEU A 185 9.57 -24.83 5.30
N PRO A 186 9.79 -23.87 4.39
CA PRO A 186 9.83 -22.46 4.75
C PRO A 186 8.43 -21.97 5.14
N ALA A 187 8.38 -21.04 6.10
CA ALA A 187 7.13 -20.40 6.52
C ALA A 187 6.55 -19.51 5.41
N ALA A 188 7.41 -18.92 4.59
CA ALA A 188 7.04 -18.13 3.42
C ALA A 188 6.52 -19.04 2.29
N SER A 189 5.28 -18.83 1.89
CA SER A 189 4.63 -19.47 0.74
C SER A 189 3.67 -18.50 0.07
N ILE A 190 3.30 -18.80 -1.18
CA ILE A 190 2.14 -18.13 -1.79
C ILE A 190 0.85 -18.89 -1.44
N SER A 191 -0.25 -18.19 -1.28
CA SER A 191 -1.59 -18.76 -1.10
C SER A 191 -2.26 -18.87 -2.47
N ILE A 192 -2.64 -20.09 -2.87
CA ILE A 192 -3.33 -20.38 -4.12
C ILE A 192 -4.78 -20.75 -3.79
N PRO A 193 -5.79 -19.98 -4.23
CA PRO A 193 -7.18 -20.22 -3.85
C PRO A 193 -7.76 -21.51 -4.47
N GLU A 194 -8.52 -22.28 -3.69
CA GLU A 194 -9.33 -23.42 -4.17
C GLU A 194 -10.68 -22.94 -4.74
N GLY A 195 -11.25 -23.73 -5.65
CA GLY A 195 -12.39 -23.35 -6.50
C GLY A 195 -13.65 -22.81 -5.81
N ASN A 196 -14.46 -22.15 -6.65
CA ASN A 196 -15.77 -21.51 -6.41
C ASN A 196 -15.76 -20.04 -5.99
N LEU A 197 -15.22 -19.14 -6.81
CA LEU A 197 -15.74 -17.76 -6.89
C LEU A 197 -15.61 -17.25 -8.32
N PRO A 198 -16.67 -16.79 -9.00
CA PRO A 198 -16.47 -15.61 -9.85
C PRO A 198 -16.15 -14.48 -8.87
N VAL A 199 -14.87 -14.13 -8.70
CA VAL A 199 -14.53 -12.98 -7.88
C VAL A 199 -14.87 -11.76 -8.73
N THR A 200 -16.05 -11.16 -8.49
CA THR A 200 -16.21 -9.73 -8.82
C THR A 200 -15.00 -9.06 -8.23
N ALA A 201 -14.17 -8.41 -9.06
CA ALA A 201 -12.92 -7.80 -8.62
C ALA A 201 -13.19 -7.06 -7.30
N PRO A 202 -12.40 -7.30 -6.23
CA PRO A 202 -12.57 -6.52 -5.02
C PRO A 202 -12.60 -5.05 -5.41
N ALA A 203 -13.50 -4.29 -4.79
CA ALA A 203 -13.52 -2.84 -4.94
C ALA A 203 -12.07 -2.36 -4.81
N GLN A 204 -11.68 -1.47 -5.72
CA GLN A 204 -10.42 -0.75 -5.72
C GLN A 204 -9.98 -0.60 -4.26
N GLY A 205 -8.92 -1.32 -3.86
CA GLY A 205 -8.47 -1.28 -2.48
C GLY A 205 -8.32 0.18 -2.11
N ASP A 206 -8.87 0.59 -0.96
CA ASP A 206 -8.85 1.97 -0.51
C ASP A 206 -7.45 2.54 -0.74
N ALA A 207 -7.39 3.70 -1.40
CA ALA A 207 -6.14 4.38 -1.74
C ALA A 207 -5.17 4.33 -0.52
N PRO A 208 -3.86 4.10 -0.73
CA PRO A 208 -2.94 3.89 0.38
C PRO A 208 -3.07 5.03 1.40
N ALA A 209 -3.54 4.67 2.60
CA ALA A 209 -3.70 5.62 3.68
C ALA A 209 -2.31 5.99 4.20
N LEU A 210 -2.03 7.30 4.34
CA LEU A 210 -0.86 7.79 5.07
C LEU A 210 -0.79 7.07 6.43
N ASN A 211 0.31 6.36 6.68
CA ASN A 211 0.50 5.63 7.92
C ASN A 211 0.89 6.59 9.04
N CYS A 212 0.02 6.75 10.04
CA CYS A 212 0.30 7.53 11.23
C CYS A 212 0.43 6.59 12.43
N GLU A 213 1.66 6.39 12.89
CA GLU A 213 2.00 5.32 13.83
C GLU A 213 1.81 5.70 15.31
N SER A 214 1.68 7.00 15.59
CA SER A 214 1.49 7.50 16.96
C SER A 214 0.76 8.83 16.96
N TYR A 215 0.12 9.14 18.08
CA TYR A 215 -0.50 10.44 18.31
C TYR A 215 -0.18 10.96 19.70
N GLN A 216 -0.22 12.28 19.84
CA GLN A 216 -0.12 13.00 21.10
C GLN A 216 -1.33 13.93 21.22
N VAL A 217 -1.92 14.00 22.41
CA VAL A 217 -2.96 14.97 22.76
C VAL A 217 -2.29 16.11 23.52
N GLY A 218 -2.75 17.34 23.32
CA GLY A 218 -2.22 18.50 24.01
C GLY A 218 -2.83 19.80 23.55
N GLN A 219 -2.31 20.92 24.05
CA GLN A 219 -2.77 22.27 23.70
C GLN A 219 -1.82 22.94 22.71
N LEU A 220 -2.36 23.78 21.83
CA LEU A 220 -1.55 24.65 20.99
C LEU A 220 -1.42 26.02 21.64
N ASN A 221 -0.20 26.52 21.80
CA ASN A 221 0.06 27.88 22.25
C ASN A 221 0.63 28.73 21.10
N PHE A 222 0.09 29.93 20.95
CA PHE A 222 0.60 30.96 20.05
C PHE A 222 1.28 32.07 20.86
N ASN A 223 2.51 32.40 20.48
CA ASN A 223 3.29 33.47 21.07
C ASN A 223 3.68 34.48 20.00
N ASN A 224 3.15 35.70 20.11
CA ASN A 224 3.49 36.84 19.27
C ASN A 224 4.12 37.99 20.06
N GLN A 225 4.81 37.70 21.17
CA GLN A 225 5.44 38.73 22.02
C GLN A 225 6.46 39.59 21.26
N THR A 226 6.90 39.14 20.10
CA THR A 226 7.81 39.85 19.22
C THR A 226 7.13 40.92 18.35
N SER A 227 5.80 40.91 18.22
CA SER A 227 5.08 41.99 17.53
C SER A 227 5.05 43.26 18.40
N SER A 228 5.28 44.39 17.76
CA SER A 228 5.27 45.71 18.41
C SER A 228 3.86 46.16 18.83
N SER A 229 2.85 45.40 18.46
CA SER A 229 1.51 45.93 18.32
C SER A 229 0.41 45.01 18.87
N ASN A 230 0.76 43.75 19.19
CA ASN A 230 0.02 42.85 20.08
C ASN A 230 1.00 41.83 20.66
N GLN A 231 0.99 41.60 21.98
CA GLN A 231 1.93 40.68 22.65
C GLN A 231 1.23 39.46 23.25
N TYR A 232 0.37 38.82 22.46
CA TYR A 232 -0.33 37.62 22.92
C TYR A 232 0.64 36.46 23.14
N ASP A 233 0.47 35.75 24.26
CA ASP A 233 1.14 34.49 24.60
C ASP A 233 0.15 33.62 25.35
N GLY A 234 -0.38 32.59 24.70
CA GLY A 234 -1.45 31.78 25.27
C GLY A 234 -2.03 30.75 24.30
N PRO A 235 -3.07 30.02 24.73
CA PRO A 235 -3.65 28.93 23.97
C PRO A 235 -4.47 29.37 22.76
N LEU A 236 -4.47 28.53 21.73
CA LEU A 236 -5.37 28.62 20.59
C LEU A 236 -6.62 27.77 20.82
N ASN A 237 -7.78 28.27 20.44
CA ASN A 237 -9.01 27.48 20.42
C ASN A 237 -9.08 26.61 19.15
N SER A 238 -10.08 25.72 19.07
CA SER A 238 -10.35 24.81 17.94
C SER A 238 -10.63 25.50 16.59
N LYS A 239 -10.73 26.82 16.55
CA LYS A 239 -10.80 27.62 15.31
C LYS A 239 -9.49 28.32 14.97
N TRP A 240 -8.40 28.03 15.70
CA TRP A 240 -7.12 28.73 15.62
C TRP A 240 -7.20 30.22 15.97
N GLU A 241 -8.10 30.59 16.87
CA GLU A 241 -8.18 31.95 17.42
C GLU A 241 -7.39 32.03 18.74
N ALA A 242 -6.70 33.15 18.95
CA ALA A 242 -6.00 33.45 20.20
C ALA A 242 -7.00 33.74 21.33
N ASP A 243 -7.22 32.77 22.21
CA ASP A 243 -8.21 32.85 23.29
C ASP A 243 -7.62 32.33 24.60
N ALA A 244 -7.23 33.24 25.49
CA ALA A 244 -6.62 32.89 26.77
C ALA A 244 -7.55 32.11 27.73
N SER A 245 -8.85 32.02 27.45
CA SER A 245 -9.83 31.31 28.27
C SER A 245 -10.12 29.89 27.81
N THR A 246 -9.63 29.50 26.62
CA THR A 246 -9.89 28.17 26.07
C THR A 246 -9.13 27.08 26.80
N SER A 247 -9.69 25.88 26.73
CA SER A 247 -9.09 24.62 27.16
C SER A 247 -9.12 23.60 26.03
N ASP A 248 -9.31 24.04 24.79
CA ASP A 248 -9.40 23.15 23.65
C ASP A 248 -8.09 22.36 23.48
N GLU A 249 -8.26 21.07 23.21
CA GLU A 249 -7.17 20.13 22.99
C GLU A 249 -7.09 19.76 21.51
N PHE A 250 -5.90 19.36 21.10
CA PHE A 250 -5.54 18.99 19.75
C PHE A 250 -4.79 17.66 19.76
N ILE A 251 -4.89 16.94 18.66
CA ILE A 251 -4.19 15.70 18.42
C ILE A 251 -3.19 15.93 17.31
N PHE A 252 -1.91 15.78 17.64
CA PHE A 252 -0.84 15.66 16.64
C PHE A 252 -0.61 14.18 16.34
N GLU A 253 -0.85 13.77 15.10
CA GLU A 253 -0.61 12.40 14.62
C GLU A 253 0.71 12.40 13.84
N GLN A 254 1.72 11.69 14.35
CA GLN A 254 2.99 11.53 13.65
C GLN A 254 2.79 10.54 12.50
N CYS A 255 3.08 11.01 11.27
CA CYS A 255 2.84 10.26 10.05
C CYS A 255 4.13 10.07 9.24
N ASP A 256 4.22 8.94 8.54
CA ASP A 256 5.36 8.63 7.69
C ASP A 256 5.19 9.25 6.30
N TYR A 257 5.93 10.34 6.08
CA TYR A 257 6.00 11.05 4.80
C TYR A 257 7.24 10.68 3.97
N SER A 258 7.93 9.58 4.29
CA SER A 258 9.01 9.08 3.46
C SER A 258 8.65 8.59 2.05
N PRO A 259 7.39 8.31 1.62
CA PRO A 259 7.10 8.07 0.19
C PRO A 259 7.33 9.29 -0.66
N SER A 260 6.95 10.44 -0.10
CA SER A 260 7.01 11.73 -0.76
C SER A 260 8.43 12.29 -0.72
N GLY A 261 9.42 11.48 -0.33
CA GLY A 261 10.81 11.87 -0.16
C GLY A 261 11.07 12.70 1.11
N ILE A 262 10.07 12.89 1.97
CA ILE A 262 10.16 13.71 3.18
C ILE A 262 10.64 12.82 4.32
N LYS A 263 11.86 13.05 4.80
CA LYS A 263 12.45 12.26 5.89
C LYS A 263 12.54 13.09 7.15
N ALA A 264 12.11 12.50 8.26
CA ALA A 264 12.39 13.00 9.59
C ALA A 264 13.91 12.99 9.83
N GLU A 265 14.45 14.07 10.35
CA GLU A 265 15.88 14.20 10.71
C GLU A 265 16.01 14.81 12.11
N GLY A 266 16.87 14.21 12.95
CA GLY A 266 17.06 14.66 14.33
C GLY A 266 15.77 14.63 15.15
N ASP A 267 15.42 15.77 15.75
CA ASP A 267 14.23 15.96 16.58
C ASP A 267 12.98 16.36 15.77
N ILE A 268 13.06 16.36 14.44
CA ILE A 268 11.93 16.74 13.57
C ILE A 268 11.07 15.53 13.26
N VAL A 269 9.76 15.68 13.43
CA VAL A 269 8.77 14.74 12.91
C VAL A 269 7.69 15.44 12.10
N TYR A 270 7.06 14.70 11.20
CA TYR A 270 6.00 15.22 10.35
C TYR A 270 4.67 14.53 10.68
N GLY A 271 3.57 15.22 10.43
CA GLY A 271 2.28 14.72 10.87
C GLY A 271 1.08 15.54 10.43
N ARG A 272 -0.03 15.25 11.10
CA ARG A 272 -1.32 15.93 10.97
C ARG A 272 -1.74 16.49 12.32
N LEU A 273 -2.58 17.50 12.30
CA LEU A 273 -3.12 18.15 13.50
C LEU A 273 -4.61 18.33 13.32
N ARG A 274 -5.34 18.03 14.39
CA ARG A 274 -6.80 18.12 14.43
C ARG A 274 -7.28 18.41 15.86
N PRO A 275 -8.51 18.89 16.07
CA PRO A 275 -9.12 19.01 17.39
C PRO A 275 -9.29 17.64 18.04
N SER A 276 -9.17 17.56 19.36
CA SER A 276 -9.33 16.29 20.11
C SER A 276 -10.79 15.80 20.20
N THR A 277 -11.75 16.71 19.99
CA THR A 277 -13.20 16.44 20.05
C THR A 277 -13.68 15.43 18.99
N GLU A 278 -12.84 15.07 18.02
CA GLU A 278 -13.17 14.21 16.88
C GLU A 278 -12.79 12.72 17.04
N LEU A 279 -12.36 12.27 18.22
CA LEU A 279 -12.00 10.85 18.46
C LEU A 279 -13.13 9.83 18.23
N GLN A 280 -14.36 10.25 17.95
CA GLN A 280 -15.56 9.38 17.94
C GLN A 280 -16.14 9.03 16.57
N ASP A 281 -15.75 9.67 15.45
CA ASP A 281 -16.35 9.41 14.13
C ASP A 281 -15.36 8.91 13.09
N SER A 282 -15.77 7.90 12.31
CA SER A 282 -14.97 7.11 11.36
C SER A 282 -14.53 7.85 10.09
N THR A 283 -14.61 9.17 10.06
CA THR A 283 -14.12 10.03 8.97
C THR A 283 -13.17 11.07 9.54
N PHE A 284 -11.87 10.84 9.35
CA PHE A 284 -10.80 11.69 9.88
C PHE A 284 -10.88 13.12 9.32
N SER A 285 -10.93 14.13 10.19
CA SER A 285 -10.82 15.54 9.82
C SER A 285 -9.48 16.12 10.29
N CYS A 286 -8.92 17.01 9.48
CA CYS A 286 -7.62 17.66 9.66
C CYS A 286 -7.77 19.14 9.37
N TYR A 287 -6.88 19.96 9.93
CA TYR A 287 -6.74 21.33 9.46
C TYR A 287 -6.11 21.37 8.07
N ALA A 288 -6.76 22.12 7.17
CA ALA A 288 -6.25 22.47 5.85
C ALA A 288 -6.28 23.99 5.69
N PHE A 289 -5.40 24.52 4.82
CA PHE A 289 -5.45 25.93 4.45
C PHE A 289 -6.72 26.24 3.65
N GLN A 290 -7.37 27.34 4.02
CA GLN A 290 -8.47 27.90 3.26
C GLN A 290 -8.09 29.30 2.78
N GLY A 291 -8.37 29.56 1.51
CA GLY A 291 -8.03 30.79 0.82
C GLY A 291 -7.07 30.56 -0.34
N THR A 292 -7.08 31.47 -1.32
CA THR A 292 -6.11 31.44 -2.40
C THR A 292 -4.80 32.00 -1.85
N GLY A 293 -3.80 31.15 -1.59
CA GLY A 293 -2.43 31.56 -1.19
C GLY A 293 -1.65 32.35 -2.27
N LEU A 294 -2.36 33.13 -3.08
CA LEU A 294 -1.85 33.96 -4.17
C LEU A 294 -2.07 35.43 -3.78
N GLY A 295 -1.06 36.06 -3.16
CA GLY A 295 -1.06 37.48 -2.80
C GLY A 295 -0.49 37.77 -1.42
N ASP A 296 -0.65 39.02 -0.97
CA ASP A 296 -0.17 39.50 0.34
C ASP A 296 -1.10 39.08 1.51
N TRP A 297 -1.87 37.99 1.39
CA TRP A 297 -2.93 37.62 2.35
C TRP A 297 -2.55 36.36 3.14
N ILE A 298 -2.96 36.30 4.41
CA ILE A 298 -2.80 35.10 5.22
C ILE A 298 -3.90 34.09 4.88
N MET A 299 -3.52 32.82 4.80
CA MET A 299 -4.47 31.72 4.69
C MET A 299 -4.85 31.29 6.10
N GLY A 300 -6.15 31.27 6.41
CA GLY A 300 -6.58 30.67 7.66
C GLY A 300 -6.77 29.17 7.52
N LEU A 301 -7.23 28.56 8.62
CA LEU A 301 -7.35 27.11 8.73
C LEU A 301 -8.82 26.70 8.84
N GLN A 302 -9.17 25.63 8.15
CA GLN A 302 -10.50 25.02 8.22
C GLN A 302 -10.36 23.52 8.48
N LEU A 303 -11.28 22.97 9.26
CA LEU A 303 -11.44 21.52 9.38
C LEU A 303 -12.05 20.98 8.10
N GLN A 304 -11.33 20.06 7.48
CA GLN A 304 -11.81 19.30 6.33
C GLN A 304 -11.48 17.84 6.54
N THR A 305 -12.24 16.95 5.91
CA THR A 305 -11.87 15.54 5.88
C THR A 305 -10.44 15.42 5.35
N CYS A 306 -9.58 14.72 6.08
CA CYS A 306 -8.21 14.45 5.68
C CYS A 306 -8.25 13.58 4.40
N ALA A 307 -8.38 14.21 3.24
CA ALA A 307 -8.25 13.51 1.98
C ALA A 307 -6.78 13.12 1.83
N TYR A 308 -6.48 11.83 1.91
CA TYR A 308 -5.42 11.24 1.08
C TYR A 308 -6.06 10.52 -0.10
N SER A 309 -7.16 11.05 -0.61
CA SER A 309 -7.82 10.58 -1.82
C SER A 309 -7.48 11.50 -3.00
N THR A 310 -6.20 11.67 -3.29
CA THR A 310 -5.78 12.11 -4.62
C THR A 310 -4.61 11.24 -5.02
N ALA A 311 -4.76 10.62 -6.20
CA ALA A 311 -3.79 9.83 -6.95
C ALA A 311 -2.32 10.03 -6.51
N ASP A 312 -1.65 8.92 -6.20
CA ASP A 312 -0.21 8.80 -5.93
C ASP A 312 0.40 9.86 -5.00
N ALA A 313 0.80 9.46 -3.78
CA ALA A 313 1.62 10.30 -2.90
C ALA A 313 2.93 10.78 -3.57
N GLN A 314 3.38 10.09 -4.62
CA GLN A 314 4.48 10.53 -5.50
C GLN A 314 4.09 11.70 -6.41
N ASP A 315 2.88 11.71 -6.98
CA ASP A 315 2.41 12.81 -7.82
C ASP A 315 2.04 14.03 -6.96
N THR A 316 1.47 13.81 -5.78
CA THR A 316 1.24 14.87 -4.78
C THR A 316 2.57 15.50 -4.32
N ALA A 317 3.64 14.70 -4.16
CA ALA A 317 4.98 15.24 -3.87
C ALA A 317 5.56 16.06 -5.04
N LYS A 318 5.23 15.72 -6.30
CA LYS A 318 5.65 16.49 -7.49
C LYS A 318 4.89 17.82 -7.62
N GLU A 319 3.60 17.84 -7.28
CA GLU A 319 2.73 19.03 -7.37
C GLU A 319 2.90 19.99 -6.19
N GLY A 320 3.41 19.50 -5.06
CA GLY A 320 3.65 20.28 -3.85
C GLY A 320 2.71 19.84 -2.73
N ILE A 321 3.28 19.52 -1.57
CA ILE A 321 2.53 19.07 -0.39
C ILE A 321 2.84 19.94 0.81
N ASP A 322 1.79 20.38 1.52
CA ASP A 322 1.92 21.07 2.79
C ASP A 322 1.72 20.06 3.93
N VAL A 323 2.68 20.00 4.86
CA VAL A 323 2.70 19.05 5.98
C VAL A 323 3.02 19.76 7.29
N ILE A 324 2.56 19.21 8.41
CA ILE A 324 2.93 19.74 9.73
C ILE A 324 4.28 19.20 10.07
N LYS A 325 5.17 20.10 10.46
CA LYS A 325 6.45 19.81 11.07
C LYS A 325 6.35 20.11 12.55
N LEU A 326 6.66 19.12 13.39
CA LEU A 326 6.84 19.28 14.83
C LEU A 326 8.33 19.13 15.16
N ASN A 327 8.91 20.15 15.77
CA ASN A 327 10.25 20.07 16.35
C ASN A 327 10.16 19.62 17.81
N LYS A 328 10.57 18.39 18.10
CA LYS A 328 10.51 17.80 19.45
C LYS A 328 11.47 18.46 20.45
N SER A 329 12.46 19.22 19.99
CA SER A 329 13.41 19.89 20.90
C SER A 329 12.81 21.09 21.62
N ASP A 330 11.89 21.81 20.97
CA ASP A 330 11.29 23.03 21.50
C ASP A 330 9.76 23.12 21.27
N ASN A 331 9.16 22.00 20.87
CA ASN A 331 7.74 21.80 20.60
C ASN A 331 7.14 22.72 19.53
N THR A 332 7.96 23.32 18.67
CA THR A 332 7.46 24.21 17.62
C THR A 332 6.67 23.44 16.58
N VAL A 333 5.51 23.98 16.21
CA VAL A 333 4.68 23.51 15.11
C VAL A 333 4.81 24.50 13.94
N GLU A 334 5.17 23.99 12.77
CA GLU A 334 5.28 24.75 11.54
C GLU A 334 4.52 24.05 10.42
N TRP A 335 3.81 24.81 9.59
CA TRP A 335 3.41 24.32 8.29
C TRP A 335 4.56 24.50 7.31
N VAL A 336 4.91 23.44 6.57
CA VAL A 336 6.01 23.47 5.59
C VAL A 336 5.58 22.87 4.27
N THR A 337 6.06 23.46 3.18
CA THR A 337 5.81 22.96 1.83
C THR A 337 6.99 22.11 1.37
N PHE A 338 6.69 20.94 0.82
CA PHE A 338 7.65 20.11 0.11
C PHE A 338 7.32 20.03 -1.37
N THR A 339 8.35 20.05 -2.21
CA THR A 339 8.27 19.75 -3.64
C THR A 339 9.37 18.76 -3.98
N ASN A 340 9.00 17.60 -4.51
CA ASN A 340 9.90 16.51 -4.84
C ASN A 340 10.80 16.11 -3.63
N GLY A 341 10.19 15.95 -2.45
CA GLY A 341 10.89 15.60 -1.20
C GLY A 341 11.79 16.69 -0.61
N THR A 342 11.93 17.84 -1.29
CA THR A 342 12.72 18.98 -0.81
C THR A 342 11.82 20.01 -0.17
N GLN A 343 12.16 20.48 1.03
CA GLN A 343 11.42 21.56 1.68
C GLN A 343 11.62 22.86 0.88
N THR A 344 10.55 23.39 0.30
CA THR A 344 10.57 24.62 -0.52
C THR A 344 9.93 25.81 0.18
N GLY A 345 9.38 25.64 1.38
CA GLY A 345 8.76 26.71 2.12
C GLY A 345 8.45 26.39 3.57
N VAL A 346 8.28 27.47 4.33
CA VAL A 346 7.71 27.48 5.67
C VAL A 346 6.65 28.56 5.68
N TYR A 347 5.53 28.31 6.34
CA TYR A 347 4.50 29.32 6.55
C TYR A 347 4.76 30.07 7.86
N SER A 348 4.69 31.39 7.78
CA SER A 348 4.76 32.30 8.92
C SER A 348 3.37 32.51 9.51
N ALA A 349 3.24 32.35 10.83
CA ALA A 349 1.98 32.54 11.53
C ALA A 349 1.81 34.00 12.02
N TYR A 350 0.63 34.56 11.83
CA TYR A 350 0.24 35.89 12.32
C TYR A 350 -1.22 35.89 12.74
N THR A 351 -1.58 36.71 13.72
CA THR A 351 -2.99 37.07 13.90
C THR A 351 -3.43 37.98 12.75
N GLN A 352 -4.69 37.92 12.34
CA GLN A 352 -5.20 38.77 11.27
C GLN A 352 -5.02 40.26 11.60
N LEU A 353 -5.36 40.66 12.84
CA LEU A 353 -5.24 42.05 13.28
C LEU A 353 -3.81 42.58 13.18
N ASP A 354 -2.82 41.77 13.58
CA ASP A 354 -1.42 42.19 13.57
C ASP A 354 -0.89 42.31 12.14
N TYR A 355 -1.21 41.32 11.31
CA TYR A 355 -0.77 41.29 9.93
C TYR A 355 -1.36 42.45 9.11
N ASP A 356 -2.66 42.70 9.23
CA ASP A 356 -3.33 43.81 8.53
C ASP A 356 -2.72 45.16 8.91
N ARG A 357 -2.43 45.37 10.20
CA ARG A 357 -1.80 46.60 10.69
C ARG A 357 -0.34 46.74 10.25
N GLU A 358 0.46 45.69 10.34
CA GLU A 358 1.91 45.74 10.10
C GLU A 358 2.24 45.79 8.60
N TYR A 359 1.48 45.06 7.79
CA TYR A 359 1.65 44.99 6.34
C TYR A 359 0.75 45.98 5.57
N GLY A 360 -0.14 46.70 6.28
CA GLY A 360 -1.00 47.73 5.69
C GLY A 360 -2.02 47.15 4.70
N VAL A 361 -2.44 45.92 4.92
CA VAL A 361 -3.48 45.24 4.16
C VAL A 361 -4.78 45.20 4.97
N THR A 362 -5.89 44.89 4.32
CA THR A 362 -7.17 44.69 5.01
C THR A 362 -7.82 43.44 4.46
N GLN A 363 -7.91 42.43 5.31
CA GLN A 363 -8.48 41.13 4.96
C GLN A 363 -9.88 41.06 5.58
N HIS A 364 -10.89 40.80 4.75
CA HIS A 364 -12.31 40.87 5.17
C HIS A 364 -12.92 39.50 5.51
N VAL A 365 -12.09 38.46 5.71
CA VAL A 365 -12.57 37.07 5.64
C VAL A 365 -12.46 36.33 6.98
N TRP A 366 -11.67 36.78 7.96
CA TRP A 366 -11.47 36.07 9.24
C TRP A 366 -11.71 36.94 10.48
N ASP A 367 -11.82 36.30 11.65
CA ASP A 367 -11.87 36.95 12.97
C ASP A 367 -10.54 37.69 13.24
N ASP A 368 -10.59 38.85 13.91
CA ASP A 368 -9.41 39.63 14.33
C ASP A 368 -8.46 38.80 15.21
N LEU A 369 -9.01 37.87 16.00
CA LEU A 369 -8.24 36.94 16.84
C LEU A 369 -7.75 35.70 16.08
N GLY A 370 -8.19 35.50 14.84
CA GLY A 370 -7.83 34.36 14.00
C GLY A 370 -6.34 34.38 13.65
N THR A 371 -5.66 33.25 13.86
CA THR A 371 -4.27 33.04 13.45
C THR A 371 -4.24 32.42 12.05
N GLY A 372 -3.72 33.17 11.09
CA GLY A 372 -3.49 32.71 9.72
C GLY A 372 -2.02 32.49 9.44
N HIS A 373 -1.76 31.92 8.26
CA HIS A 373 -0.46 31.45 7.81
C HIS A 373 -0.16 31.97 6.41
N ILE A 374 1.05 32.48 6.18
CA ILE A 374 1.46 33.00 4.87
C ILE A 374 2.87 32.56 4.53
N LYS A 375 3.10 32.22 3.25
CA LYS A 375 4.43 31.90 2.74
C LYS A 375 5.09 33.18 2.23
N LEU A 376 6.04 33.69 2.99
CA LEU A 376 6.86 34.84 2.61
C LEU A 376 8.23 34.38 2.10
N SER A 377 8.81 35.13 1.16
CA SER A 377 10.21 34.90 0.77
C SER A 377 11.12 35.05 1.99
N PRO A 378 12.12 34.17 2.19
CA PRO A 378 13.07 34.30 3.30
C PRO A 378 13.77 35.66 3.36
N ASP A 379 13.96 36.31 2.20
CA ASP A 379 14.61 37.62 2.08
C ASP A 379 13.63 38.80 2.23
N ASN A 380 12.37 38.55 2.61
CA ASN A 380 11.41 39.62 2.83
C ASN A 380 11.85 40.48 4.01
N GLN A 381 12.20 41.73 3.74
CA GLN A 381 12.71 42.69 4.74
C GLN A 381 11.73 42.87 5.92
N ASN A 382 10.43 42.70 5.67
CA ASN A 382 9.42 42.80 6.71
C ASN A 382 9.48 41.67 7.73
N LEU A 383 10.04 40.48 7.42
CA LEU A 383 10.16 39.39 8.40
C LEU A 383 11.03 39.77 9.61
N THR A 384 11.99 40.69 9.42
CA THR A 384 12.83 41.19 10.52
C THR A 384 12.17 42.35 11.28
N LYS A 385 11.31 43.11 10.61
CA LYS A 385 10.61 44.26 11.18
C LYS A 385 9.34 43.84 11.93
N TYR A 386 8.68 42.82 11.41
CA TYR A 386 7.39 42.26 11.82
C TYR A 386 7.56 40.74 11.95
N PRO A 387 8.27 40.29 13.00
CA PRO A 387 8.58 38.88 13.19
C PRO A 387 7.28 38.07 13.34
N PRO A 388 7.21 36.87 12.74
CA PRO A 388 6.06 36.01 12.88
C PRO A 388 5.93 35.48 14.31
N GLY A 389 4.69 35.16 14.69
CA GLY A 389 4.44 34.46 15.94
C GLY A 389 4.88 33.01 15.87
N LYS A 390 5.11 32.41 17.03
CA LYS A 390 5.50 31.01 17.20
C LYS A 390 4.31 30.19 17.68
N VAL A 391 4.02 29.08 17.00
CA VAL A 391 3.04 28.08 17.46
C VAL A 391 3.79 26.92 18.10
N THR A 392 3.34 26.46 19.26
CA THR A 392 3.94 25.33 20.00
C THR A 392 2.87 24.32 20.41
N PHE A 393 3.21 23.04 20.40
CA PHE A 393 2.33 21.95 20.85
C PHE A 393 2.77 21.45 22.23
N LEU A 394 1.95 21.72 23.24
CA LEU A 394 2.18 21.31 24.62
C LEU A 394 1.42 20.00 24.86
N ALA A 395 2.12 18.88 24.69
CA ALA A 395 1.56 17.56 24.94
C ALA A 395 1.11 17.43 26.40
N ASP A 396 -0.02 16.76 26.62
CA ASP A 396 -0.48 16.42 27.96
C ASP A 396 0.51 15.44 28.62
N PRO A 397 0.81 15.63 29.92
CA PRO A 397 1.83 14.85 30.63
C PRO A 397 1.47 13.38 30.89
#